data_AF-A0A4V2XDI2-F1
#
_entry.id   AF-A0A4V2XDI2-F1
#
_cell.length_a   1.000
_cell.length_b   1.000
_cell.length_c   1.000
_cell.angle_alpha   90.00
_cell.angle_beta   90.00
_cell.angle_gamma   90.00
#
_symmetry.space_group_name_H-M   'P 1'
#
loop_
_entity.id
_entity.type
_entity.pdbx_description
1 polymer ?
#
loop_
_entity_poly.entity_id
_entity_poly.type
_entity_poly.pdbx_seq_one_letter_code
_entity_poly.pdbx_strand_id
1 'polypeptide(L)'
;MDVPLPHLDRPFDYLVPAALDGEALPGVRVKVRFAGQLVDGWLLERVAESAHPRLAYLEKVVSPEPVLAPEVARLARAVADRYAG
;
A
#
# COMPACT_ATOMS: atom_id res chain seq x y z
N MET A 1 12.95 -10.47 22.36
CA MET A 1 12.68 -11.47 21.31
C MET A 1 12.41 -10.69 20.04
N ASP A 2 13.41 -10.55 19.19
CA ASP A 2 13.25 -9.91 17.89
C ASP A 2 12.46 -10.85 16.99
N VAL A 3 11.21 -10.47 16.72
CA VAL A 3 10.44 -11.10 15.65
C VAL A 3 11.15 -10.72 14.36
N PRO A 4 11.61 -11.69 13.53
CA PRO A 4 12.13 -11.38 12.22
C PRO A 4 10.96 -10.77 11.43
N LEU A 5 10.93 -9.45 11.34
CA LEU A 5 9.97 -8.74 10.51
C LEU A 5 10.29 -9.15 9.08
N PRO A 6 9.41 -9.87 8.36
CA PRO A 6 9.59 -10.06 6.94
C PRO A 6 9.76 -8.65 6.34
N HIS A 7 10.87 -8.45 5.63
CA HIS A 7 11.39 -7.15 5.21
C HIS A 7 10.27 -6.14 4.95
N LEU A 8 10.08 -5.19 5.89
CA LEU A 8 9.04 -4.15 5.84
C LEU A 8 9.15 -3.24 4.61
N ASP A 9 10.28 -3.35 3.90
CA ASP A 9 10.60 -2.63 2.68
C ASP A 9 9.94 -3.23 1.42
N ARG A 10 8.73 -3.76 1.57
CA ARG A 10 7.91 -4.27 0.47
C ARG A 10 6.50 -3.70 0.55
N PRO A 11 5.85 -3.46 -0.61
CA PRO A 11 4.43 -3.17 -0.65
C PRO A 11 3.61 -4.28 0.03
N PHE A 12 2.48 -3.89 0.61
CA PHE A 12 1.51 -4.80 1.20
C PHE A 12 0.24 -4.83 0.35
N ASP A 13 -0.18 -6.04 -0.02
CA ASP A 13 -1.40 -6.23 -0.79
C ASP A 13 -2.63 -6.19 0.11
N TYR A 14 -3.68 -5.52 -0.36
CA TYR A 14 -4.99 -5.46 0.27
C TYR A 14 -6.08 -5.69 -0.79
N LEU A 15 -7.17 -6.34 -0.38
CA LEU A 15 -8.37 -6.44 -1.19
C LEU A 15 -9.07 -5.07 -1.24
N VAL A 16 -9.57 -4.70 -2.41
CA VAL A 16 -10.39 -3.50 -2.54
C VAL A 16 -11.87 -3.88 -2.48
N PRO A 17 -12.63 -3.38 -1.49
CA PRO A 17 -14.08 -3.55 -1.46
C PRO A 17 -14.73 -2.95 -2.72
N ALA A 18 -15.79 -3.59 -3.23
CA ALA A 18 -16.49 -3.11 -4.42
C ALA A 18 -16.97 -1.65 -4.30
N ALA A 19 -17.37 -1.22 -3.10
CA ALA A 19 -17.78 0.15 -2.83
C ALA A 19 -16.66 1.20 -3.00
N LEU A 20 -15.40 0.78 -2.92
CA LEU A 20 -14.22 1.64 -3.06
C LEU A 20 -13.54 1.50 -4.43
N ASP A 21 -14.04 0.63 -5.30
CA ASP A 21 -13.32 0.23 -6.52
C ASP A 21 -13.02 1.40 -7.45
N GLY A 22 -14.00 2.29 -7.65
CA GLY A 22 -13.85 3.48 -8.52
C GLY A 22 -12.95 4.58 -7.95
N GLU A 23 -12.75 4.62 -6.62
CA GLU A 23 -11.93 5.64 -5.95
C GLU A 23 -10.50 5.14 -5.65
N ALA A 24 -10.31 3.83 -5.58
CA ALA A 24 -9.04 3.20 -5.25
C ALA A 24 -8.10 3.18 -6.47
N LEU A 25 -7.61 4.35 -6.84
CA LEU A 25 -6.67 4.59 -7.93
C LEU A 25 -5.23 4.72 -7.44
N PRO A 26 -4.20 4.41 -8.26
CA PRO A 26 -2.81 4.66 -7.91
C PRO A 26 -2.56 6.13 -7.54
N GLY A 27 -1.79 6.36 -6.48
CA GLY A 27 -1.42 7.67 -5.98
C GLY A 27 -2.39 8.30 -4.97
N VAL A 28 -3.52 7.64 -4.67
CA VAL A 28 -4.47 8.12 -3.65
C VAL A 28 -4.03 7.76 -2.24
N ARG A 29 -4.44 8.58 -1.26
CA ARG A 29 -4.26 8.26 0.16
C ARG A 29 -5.28 7.24 0.61
N VAL A 30 -4.82 6.27 1.37
CA VAL A 30 -5.66 5.22 1.94
C VAL A 30 -5.44 5.08 3.43
N LYS A 31 -6.41 4.46 4.11
CA LYS A 31 -6.24 3.90 5.45
C LYS A 31 -6.31 2.39 5.40
N VAL A 32 -5.40 1.75 6.10
CA VAL A 32 -5.30 0.29 6.20
C VAL A 32 -5.10 -0.15 7.64
N ARG A 33 -5.54 -1.35 7.96
CA ARG A 33 -5.19 -1.99 9.23
C ARG A 33 -3.87 -2.75 9.05
N PHE A 34 -2.83 -2.29 9.71
CA PHE A 34 -1.49 -2.86 9.69
C PHE A 34 -1.06 -3.23 11.10
N ALA A 35 -0.71 -4.49 11.33
CA ALA A 35 -0.37 -5.02 12.66
C ALA A 35 -1.40 -4.65 13.76
N GLY A 36 -2.69 -4.61 13.42
CA GLY A 36 -3.78 -4.27 14.34
C GLY A 36 -4.04 -2.76 14.51
N GLN A 37 -3.20 -1.89 13.96
CA GLN A 37 -3.37 -0.43 14.03
C GLN A 37 -3.89 0.13 12.71
N LEU A 38 -4.71 1.17 12.78
CA LEU A 38 -5.15 1.90 11.59
C LEU A 38 -4.09 2.95 11.24
N VAL A 39 -3.47 2.80 10.07
CA VAL A 39 -2.38 3.67 9.60
C VAL A 39 -2.71 4.26 8.23
N ASP A 40 -2.06 5.38 7.92
CA ASP A 40 -2.12 5.98 6.59
C ASP A 40 -1.16 5.29 5.63
N GLY A 41 -1.53 5.26 4.36
CA GLY A 41 -0.70 4.73 3.27
C GLY A 41 -1.07 5.33 1.93
N TRP A 42 -0.37 4.88 0.89
CA TRP A 42 -0.59 5.26 -0.49
C TRP A 42 -0.86 4.02 -1.34
N LEU A 43 -1.84 4.09 -2.22
CA LEU A 43 -2.08 3.03 -3.19
C LEU A 43 -1.03 3.15 -4.30
N LEU A 44 -0.16 2.15 -4.43
CA LEU A 44 0.92 2.18 -5.43
C LEU A 44 0.45 1.70 -6.80
N GLU A 45 -0.30 0.59 -6.82
CA GLU A 45 -0.80 -0.02 -8.05
C GLU A 45 -2.06 -0.86 -7.80
N ARG A 46 -2.78 -1.19 -8.89
CA ARG A 46 -3.90 -2.13 -8.88
C ARG A 46 -3.48 -3.40 -9.63
N VAL A 47 -3.51 -4.52 -8.92
CA VAL A 47 -3.23 -5.84 -9.48
C VAL A 47 -4.49 -6.70 -9.46
N ALA A 48 -4.63 -7.59 -10.44
CA ALA A 48 -5.75 -8.53 -10.52
C ALA A 48 -5.58 -9.72 -9.55
N GLU A 49 -4.33 -10.09 -9.28
CA GLU A 49 -3.97 -11.24 -8.47
C GLU A 49 -2.83 -10.86 -7.51
N SER A 50 -2.82 -11.49 -6.34
CA SER A 50 -1.77 -11.31 -5.33
C SER A 50 -1.10 -12.66 -5.06
N ALA A 51 0.22 -12.65 -4.85
CA ALA A 51 0.96 -13.83 -4.45
C ALA A 51 0.69 -14.27 -3.00
N HIS A 52 0.00 -13.42 -2.22
CA HIS A 52 -0.31 -13.69 -0.82
C HIS A 52 -1.64 -14.44 -0.66
N PRO A 53 -1.67 -15.55 0.10
CA PRO A 53 -2.85 -16.40 0.24
C PRO A 53 -3.95 -15.80 1.13
N ARG A 54 -3.62 -14.79 1.95
CA ARG A 54 -4.56 -14.12 2.85
C ARG A 54 -4.33 -12.62 2.76
N LEU A 55 -5.40 -11.91 2.45
CA LEU A 55 -5.40 -10.46 2.30
C LEU A 55 -6.44 -9.86 3.24
N ALA A 56 -6.08 -8.73 3.84
CA ALA A 56 -7.05 -7.88 4.51
C ALA A 56 -7.70 -6.94 3.49
N TYR A 57 -8.86 -6.40 3.83
CA TYR A 57 -9.50 -5.37 3.02
C TYR A 57 -8.91 -3.99 3.32
N LEU A 58 -8.87 -3.15 2.29
CA LEU A 58 -8.69 -1.71 2.41
C LEU A 58 -9.78 -1.13 3.32
N GLU A 59 -9.40 -0.30 4.29
CA GLU A 59 -10.38 0.28 5.20
C GLU A 59 -11.11 1.44 4.53
N LYS A 60 -10.37 2.34 3.87
CA LYS A 60 -10.93 3.55 3.25
C LYS A 60 -9.97 4.19 2.25
N VAL A 61 -10.51 4.81 1.21
CA VAL A 61 -9.84 5.86 0.41
C VAL A 61 -10.08 7.21 1.10
N VAL A 62 -9.01 7.88 1.54
CA VAL A 62 -9.10 9.13 2.32
C VAL A 62 -9.50 10.30 1.42
N SER A 63 -8.94 10.33 0.22
CA SER A 63 -9.29 11.26 -0.85
C SER A 63 -9.04 10.56 -2.18
N PRO A 64 -9.98 10.64 -3.15
CA PRO A 64 -9.82 10.00 -4.45
C PRO A 64 -8.81 10.70 -5.35
N GLU A 65 -8.24 11.84 -4.92
CA GLU A 65 -7.27 12.58 -5.73
C GLU A 65 -5.88 11.94 -5.67
N PRO A 66 -5.29 11.56 -6.83
CA PRO A 66 -3.93 11.05 -6.89
C PRO A 66 -2.94 12.20 -6.65
N VAL A 67 -2.40 12.28 -5.44
CA VAL A 67 -1.42 13.32 -5.09
C VAL A 67 -0.01 12.78 -4.92
N LEU A 68 0.17 11.46 -4.85
CA LEU A 68 1.49 10.83 -4.99
C LEU A 68 1.81 10.66 -6.48
N ALA A 69 2.72 11.49 -6.98
CA ALA A 69 3.21 11.38 -8.35
C ALA A 69 3.99 10.07 -8.57
N PRO A 70 3.79 9.37 -9.70
CA PRO A 70 4.50 8.11 -9.99
C PRO A 70 6.03 8.23 -9.95
N GLU A 71 6.58 9.36 -10.39
CA GLU A 71 8.02 9.65 -10.37
C GLU A 71 8.56 9.68 -8.94
N VAL A 72 7.78 10.25 -8.01
CA VAL A 72 8.14 10.32 -6.59
C VAL A 72 8.11 8.93 -5.97
N ALA A 73 7.09 8.13 -6.27
CA ALA A 73 7.01 6.74 -5.81
C ALA A 73 8.22 5.91 -6.29
N ARG A 74 8.57 6.02 -7.58
CA ARG A 74 9.74 5.35 -8.15
C ARG A 74 11.06 5.83 -7.53
N LEU A 75 11.20 7.14 -7.33
CA LEU A 75 12.39 7.70 -6.69
C LEU A 75 12.53 7.20 -5.25
N ALA A 76 11.45 7.24 -4.47
CA ALA A 76 11.44 6.76 -3.10
C ALA A 76 11.83 5.27 -3.01
N ARG A 77 11.28 4.43 -3.91
CA ARG A 77 11.66 3.02 -4.03
C ARG A 77 13.14 2.85 -4.37
N ALA A 78 13.66 3.59 -5.35
CA ALA A 78 15.07 3.53 -5.73
C ALA A 78 16.02 3.96 -4.60
N VAL A 79 15.61 4.93 -3.78
CA VAL A 79 16.34 5.35 -2.58
C VAL A 79 16.34 4.22 -1.54
N ALA A 80 15.18 3.64 -1.22
CA ALA A 80 15.07 2.54 -0.27
C ALA A 80 15.91 1.32 -0.73
N ASP A 81 15.85 0.96 -2.02
CA ASP A 81 16.68 -0.10 -2.62
C ASP A 81 18.18 0.15 -2.44
N ARG A 82 18.61 1.42 -2.52
CA ARG A 82 20.03 1.79 -2.39
C ARG A 82 20.51 1.73 -0.94
N TYR A 83 19.65 2.05 0.02
CA TYR A 83 20.03 2.19 1.43
C TYR A 83 19.55 1.03 2.32
N ALA A 84 19.23 -0.11 1.71
CA ALA A 84 18.84 -1.37 2.38
C ALA A 84 17.49 -1.36 3.11
N GLY A 85 16.56 -0.49 2.68
CA GLY A 85 15.19 -0.41 3.20
C GLY A 85 15.04 0.42 4.47
#